data_AF-A0ABD3PWZ0-F1
#
_entry.id   AF-A0ABD3PWZ0-F1
#
_cell.length_a   1.000
_cell.length_b   1.000
_cell.length_c   1.000
_cell.angle_alpha   90.00
_cell.angle_beta   90.00
_cell.angle_gamma   90.00
#
_symmetry.space_group_name_H-M   'P 1'
#
loop_
_entity.id
_entity.type
_entity.pdbx_description
1 polymer ?
#
loop_
_entity_poly.entity_id
_entity_poly.type
_entity_poly.pdbx_seq_one_letter_code
_entity_poly.pdbx_strand_id
1 'polypeptide(L)'
;MRAFILLTLITPINALSLFHRIRSKLLPFTLPWYESGLQFSCTSCGKCCKVDGDVWLSPAEVDTIQNHLGVGEEEFKSKYGRAGVSDGQETWVCLKRKEGGCIFLNPVGQCSIYDVRPIQCETYPFWPSLLASRNDWKNEAVIPDDMELKENERYWTAELGGCEGISYEQPEDTQSSNDKTQMEDVSIVTRKEIVSKMKAAKKHWKSFPVEEIKQSTWYL
;
A
#
# COMPACT_ATOMS: atom_id res chain seq x y z
N MET A 1 -33.49 16.49 83.44
CA MET A 1 -32.09 16.07 83.23
C MET A 1 -31.76 16.25 81.75
N ARG A 2 -30.79 17.12 81.44
CA ARG A 2 -30.34 17.44 80.08
C ARG A 2 -29.47 16.28 79.56
N ALA A 3 -29.80 15.74 78.40
CA ALA A 3 -28.92 14.86 77.64
C ALA A 3 -28.55 15.56 76.33
N PHE A 4 -27.27 15.91 76.23
CA PHE A 4 -26.60 16.37 75.01
C PHE A 4 -26.53 15.21 74.01
N ILE A 5 -26.97 15.44 72.76
CA ILE A 5 -26.52 14.64 71.62
C ILE A 5 -26.15 15.62 70.50
N LEU A 6 -24.85 15.64 70.18
CA LEU A 6 -24.25 16.38 69.07
C LEU A 6 -24.89 15.97 67.74
N LEU A 7 -25.32 16.96 66.96
CA LEU A 7 -25.46 16.80 65.50
C LEU A 7 -24.05 16.74 64.89
N THR A 8 -23.71 15.61 64.28
CA THR A 8 -22.62 15.54 63.30
C THR A 8 -23.22 15.31 61.91
N LEU A 9 -23.03 16.30 61.05
CA LEU A 9 -23.29 16.25 59.63
C LEU A 9 -22.35 15.22 58.99
N ILE A 10 -22.89 14.08 58.56
CA ILE A 10 -22.17 13.15 57.68
C ILE A 10 -22.36 13.65 56.26
N THR A 11 -21.36 14.33 55.71
CA THR A 11 -21.23 14.54 54.27
C THR A 11 -20.78 13.24 53.60
N PRO A 12 -21.27 12.90 52.39
CA PRO A 12 -20.79 11.72 51.68
C PRO A 12 -19.46 12.07 51.02
N ILE A 13 -18.35 11.86 51.73
CA ILE A 13 -17.02 11.92 51.16
C ILE A 13 -16.71 10.55 50.53
N ASN A 14 -16.47 10.59 49.21
CA ASN A 14 -15.71 9.63 48.42
C ASN A 14 -16.35 8.26 48.12
N ALA A 15 -17.35 8.27 47.24
CA ALA A 15 -17.62 7.17 46.31
C ALA A 15 -16.58 7.11 45.15
N LEU A 16 -15.30 7.43 45.42
CA LEU A 16 -14.25 7.56 44.40
C LEU A 16 -13.13 6.52 44.49
N SER A 17 -13.23 5.51 45.37
CA SER A 17 -12.19 4.48 45.53
C SER A 17 -12.56 3.10 44.99
N LEU A 18 -13.78 2.90 44.47
CA LEU A 18 -14.19 1.66 43.80
C LEU A 18 -14.25 1.78 42.27
N PHE A 19 -13.79 2.89 41.69
CA PHE A 19 -13.59 3.07 40.25
C PHE A 19 -12.11 3.16 39.86
N HIS A 20 -11.20 2.70 40.74
CA HIS A 20 -9.76 2.62 40.42
C HIS A 20 -9.25 1.20 40.22
N ARG A 21 -10.16 0.22 40.07
CA ARG A 21 -9.79 -1.20 39.91
C ARG A 21 -10.47 -1.91 38.73
N ILE A 22 -10.78 -1.16 37.66
CA ILE A 22 -11.00 -1.69 36.31
C ILE A 22 -10.32 -0.74 35.31
N ARG A 23 -9.01 -0.54 35.46
CA ARG A 23 -8.19 0.08 34.42
C ARG A 23 -7.36 -1.04 33.80
N SER A 24 -7.44 -1.19 32.48
CA SER A 24 -6.54 -2.01 31.64
C SER A 24 -6.74 -3.55 31.60
N LYS A 25 -7.87 -4.05 31.09
CA LYS A 25 -7.92 -5.39 30.43
C LYS A 25 -8.84 -5.49 29.20
N LEU A 26 -9.46 -4.40 28.76
CA LEU A 26 -10.36 -4.33 27.59
C LEU A 26 -9.98 -3.04 26.84
N LEU A 27 -8.96 -3.00 25.98
CA LEU A 27 -9.02 -3.34 24.56
C LEU A 27 -7.57 -3.37 24.01
N PRO A 28 -6.98 -4.52 23.63
CA PRO A 28 -5.65 -4.53 23.00
C PRO A 28 -5.71 -4.48 21.47
N PHE A 29 -6.80 -3.98 20.88
CA PHE A 29 -6.94 -3.88 19.43
C PHE A 29 -7.09 -2.41 19.02
N THR A 30 -5.97 -1.74 18.86
CA THR A 30 -5.94 -0.53 18.01
C THR A 30 -6.24 -0.97 16.58
N LEU A 31 -7.30 -0.45 16.00
CA LEU A 31 -7.61 -0.68 14.59
C LEU A 31 -6.49 -0.10 13.72
N PRO A 32 -6.17 -0.70 12.56
CA PRO A 32 -5.19 -0.14 11.63
C PRO A 32 -5.62 1.27 11.19
N TRP A 33 -4.64 2.12 10.85
CA TRP A 33 -4.93 3.51 10.48
C TRP A 33 -5.77 3.65 9.19
N TYR A 34 -5.78 2.61 8.36
CA TYR A 34 -6.60 2.46 7.15
C TYR A 34 -7.93 1.71 7.40
N GLU A 35 -8.43 1.65 8.65
CA GLU A 35 -9.68 0.94 8.97
C GLU A 35 -10.86 1.39 8.09
N SER A 36 -10.96 2.70 7.84
CA SER A 36 -12.02 3.30 7.02
C SER A 36 -11.81 3.14 5.51
N GLY A 37 -10.76 2.43 5.08
CA GLY A 37 -10.32 2.38 3.69
C GLY A 37 -9.34 3.49 3.32
N LEU A 38 -8.93 3.51 2.05
CA LEU A 38 -8.00 4.49 1.48
C LEU A 38 -8.54 5.02 0.16
N GLN A 39 -8.42 6.32 -0.06
CA GLN A 39 -8.71 6.92 -1.36
C GLN A 39 -7.61 6.51 -2.33
N PHE A 40 -7.98 5.77 -3.38
CA PHE A 40 -7.04 5.35 -4.40
C PHE A 40 -7.75 5.07 -5.73
N SER A 41 -7.16 5.55 -6.81
CA SER A 41 -7.55 5.21 -8.18
C SER A 41 -6.33 5.15 -9.09
N CYS A 42 -6.14 4.05 -9.82
CA CYS A 42 -5.02 3.94 -10.74
C CYS A 42 -5.19 4.91 -11.93
N THR A 43 -4.29 5.88 -12.06
CA THR A 43 -4.30 6.86 -13.16
C THR A 43 -3.79 6.30 -14.50
N SER A 44 -3.29 5.06 -14.52
CA SER A 44 -2.68 4.42 -15.70
C SER A 44 -1.50 5.20 -16.30
N CYS A 45 -0.80 6.00 -15.50
CA CYS A 45 0.32 6.84 -15.94
C CYS A 45 1.63 6.08 -16.24
N GLY A 46 1.71 4.81 -15.83
CA GLY A 46 2.90 3.96 -16.03
C GLY A 46 4.11 4.32 -15.17
N LYS A 47 4.00 5.28 -14.24
CA LYS A 47 5.08 5.67 -13.32
C LYS A 47 5.61 4.50 -12.50
N CYS A 48 4.73 3.62 -12.01
CA CYS A 48 5.13 2.39 -11.29
C CYS A 48 5.96 1.41 -12.15
N CYS A 49 5.83 1.45 -13.48
CA CYS A 49 6.64 0.63 -14.39
C CYS A 49 8.03 1.22 -14.67
N LYS A 50 8.25 2.50 -14.32
CA LYS A 50 9.49 3.24 -14.56
C LYS A 50 10.36 3.37 -13.33
N VAL A 51 9.85 3.05 -12.14
CA VAL A 51 10.63 3.08 -10.89
C VAL A 51 11.75 2.05 -10.95
N ASP A 52 12.89 2.38 -10.38
CA ASP A 52 13.99 1.42 -10.22
C ASP A 52 13.58 0.27 -9.30
N GLY A 53 14.08 -0.93 -9.59
CA GLY A 53 13.77 -2.13 -8.84
C GLY A 53 13.46 -3.33 -9.72
N ASP A 54 13.47 -4.49 -9.07
CA ASP A 54 13.28 -5.78 -9.71
C ASP A 54 11.87 -6.31 -9.52
N VAL A 55 11.33 -6.88 -10.59
CA VAL A 55 10.06 -7.62 -10.57
C VAL A 55 10.38 -9.08 -10.81
N TRP A 56 10.22 -9.90 -9.77
CA TRP A 56 10.45 -11.32 -9.82
C TRP A 56 9.13 -12.08 -9.95
N LEU A 57 9.09 -12.97 -10.93
CA LEU A 57 7.94 -13.80 -11.26
C LEU A 57 8.14 -15.20 -10.68
N SER A 58 7.13 -15.69 -9.98
CA SER A 58 6.98 -17.10 -9.67
C SER A 58 6.72 -17.91 -10.94
N PRO A 59 6.94 -19.23 -10.94
CA PRO A 59 6.60 -20.08 -12.09
C PRO A 59 5.15 -19.94 -12.53
N ALA A 60 4.21 -19.88 -11.57
CA ALA A 60 2.79 -19.70 -11.88
C ALA A 60 2.48 -18.35 -12.57
N GLU A 61 3.19 -17.28 -12.20
CA GLU A 61 3.06 -15.99 -12.87
C GLU A 61 3.67 -16.04 -14.28
N VAL A 62 4.80 -16.72 -14.45
CA VAL A 62 5.41 -16.94 -15.77
C VAL A 62 4.43 -17.69 -16.69
N ASP A 63 3.83 -18.78 -16.23
CA ASP A 63 2.86 -19.56 -16.98
C ASP A 63 1.64 -18.71 -17.38
N THR A 64 1.14 -17.90 -16.44
CA THR A 64 -0.01 -17.02 -16.68
C THR A 64 0.30 -15.98 -17.77
N ILE A 65 1.47 -15.34 -17.69
CA ILE A 65 1.87 -14.31 -18.65
C ILE A 65 2.20 -14.95 -20.01
N GLN A 66 2.82 -16.13 -20.05
CA GLN A 66 3.07 -16.87 -21.28
C GLN A 66 1.78 -17.19 -22.04
N ASN A 67 0.78 -17.71 -21.33
CA ASN A 67 -0.53 -18.00 -21.90
C ASN A 67 -1.22 -16.74 -22.43
N HIS A 68 -1.11 -15.62 -21.71
CA HIS A 68 -1.64 -14.33 -22.16
C HIS A 68 -0.96 -13.82 -23.43
N LEU A 69 0.36 -14.00 -23.54
CA LEU A 69 1.16 -13.54 -24.69
C LEU A 69 1.18 -14.52 -25.86
N GLY A 70 0.77 -15.77 -25.65
CA GLY A 70 0.86 -16.85 -26.65
C GLY A 70 2.29 -17.25 -26.99
N VAL A 71 3.21 -17.21 -26.02
CA VAL A 71 4.64 -17.53 -26.21
C VAL A 71 5.06 -18.74 -25.40
N GLY A 72 6.04 -19.50 -25.90
CA GLY A 72 6.64 -20.61 -25.17
C GLY A 72 7.70 -20.18 -24.14
N GLU A 73 8.17 -21.13 -23.35
CA GLU A 73 9.10 -20.88 -22.24
C GLU A 73 10.44 -20.27 -22.65
N GLU A 74 11.10 -20.87 -23.66
CA GLU A 74 12.37 -20.38 -24.19
C GLU A 74 12.23 -18.95 -24.75
N GLU A 75 11.16 -18.70 -25.49
CA GLU A 75 10.87 -17.37 -26.02
C GLU A 75 10.60 -16.38 -24.90
N PHE A 76 9.85 -16.79 -23.87
CA PHE A 76 9.54 -15.93 -22.73
C PHE A 76 10.80 -15.51 -21.98
N LYS A 77 11.63 -16.48 -21.62
CA LYS A 77 12.92 -16.24 -20.94
C LYS A 77 13.80 -15.34 -21.79
N SER A 78 13.92 -15.62 -23.09
CA SER A 78 14.75 -14.84 -24.01
C SER A 78 14.24 -13.41 -24.21
N LYS A 79 12.93 -13.19 -24.36
CA LYS A 79 12.38 -11.86 -24.66
C LYS A 79 12.10 -11.02 -23.42
N TYR A 80 11.60 -11.63 -22.34
CA TYR A 80 11.06 -10.92 -21.19
C TYR A 80 11.83 -11.14 -19.88
N GLY A 81 12.64 -12.20 -19.76
CA GLY A 81 13.43 -12.49 -18.56
C GLY A 81 14.87 -11.98 -18.65
N ARG A 82 15.40 -11.32 -17.61
CA ARG A 82 16.82 -10.88 -17.55
C ARG A 82 17.70 -11.79 -16.70
N ALA A 83 17.11 -12.46 -15.73
CA ALA A 83 17.78 -13.38 -14.83
C ALA A 83 16.80 -14.47 -14.38
N GLY A 84 17.34 -15.62 -14.01
CA GLY A 84 16.58 -16.71 -13.41
C GLY A 84 17.28 -17.20 -12.16
N VAL A 85 16.50 -17.54 -11.13
CA VAL A 85 17.00 -18.16 -9.89
C VAL A 85 16.18 -19.41 -9.64
N SER A 86 16.87 -20.52 -9.37
CA SER A 86 16.22 -21.78 -9.05
C SER A 86 16.64 -22.28 -7.67
N ASP A 87 15.68 -22.89 -6.96
CA ASP A 87 15.92 -23.65 -5.72
C ASP A 87 16.12 -25.15 -5.97
N GLY A 88 16.23 -25.55 -7.24
CA GLY A 88 16.32 -26.95 -7.68
C GLY A 88 14.98 -27.60 -8.00
N GLN A 89 13.84 -26.95 -7.73
CA GLN A 89 12.51 -27.43 -8.12
C GLN A 89 11.82 -26.46 -9.08
N GLU A 90 11.84 -25.18 -8.74
CA GLU A 90 11.17 -24.13 -9.48
C GLU A 90 12.18 -23.07 -9.93
N THR A 91 11.86 -22.34 -10.99
CA THR A 91 12.68 -21.22 -11.48
C THR A 91 11.87 -19.93 -11.43
N TRP A 92 12.35 -19.00 -10.62
CA TRP A 92 11.86 -17.62 -10.60
C TRP A 92 12.55 -16.81 -11.69
N VAL A 93 11.81 -15.94 -12.35
CA VAL A 93 12.31 -15.14 -13.48
C VAL A 93 12.21 -13.66 -13.14
N CYS A 94 13.32 -12.94 -13.22
CA CYS A 94 13.31 -11.49 -13.09
C CYS A 94 13.00 -10.84 -14.45
N LEU A 95 12.07 -9.89 -14.48
CA LEU A 95 11.71 -9.20 -15.71
C LEU A 95 12.83 -8.31 -16.25
N LYS A 96 12.93 -8.25 -17.58
CA LYS A 96 13.75 -7.29 -18.31
C LYS A 96 13.23 -5.87 -18.13
N ARG A 97 14.16 -4.94 -18.29
CA ARG A 97 13.89 -3.51 -18.45
C ARG A 97 14.30 -3.07 -19.84
N LYS A 98 13.57 -2.12 -20.42
CA LYS A 98 13.83 -1.50 -21.72
C LYS A 98 13.56 -0.01 -21.60
N GLU A 99 14.47 0.82 -22.13
CA GLU A 99 14.30 2.30 -22.20
C GLU A 99 13.92 2.93 -20.84
N GLY A 100 14.53 2.45 -19.75
CA GLY A 100 14.28 2.94 -18.39
C GLY A 100 13.04 2.38 -17.69
N GLY A 101 12.19 1.60 -18.37
CA GLY A 101 10.99 0.99 -17.79
C GLY A 101 10.96 -0.54 -17.86
N CYS A 102 9.91 -1.13 -17.29
CA CYS A 102 9.58 -2.55 -17.45
C CYS A 102 9.41 -2.92 -18.93
N ILE A 103 9.82 -4.13 -19.31
CA ILE A 103 9.70 -4.65 -20.70
C ILE A 103 8.26 -4.62 -21.24
N PHE A 104 7.26 -4.66 -20.36
CA PHE A 104 5.84 -4.61 -20.73
C PHE A 104 5.25 -3.20 -20.80
N LEU A 105 6.02 -2.15 -20.50
CA LEU A 105 5.58 -0.78 -20.66
C LEU A 105 5.58 -0.43 -22.16
N ASN A 106 4.40 -0.15 -22.70
CA ASN A 106 4.24 0.19 -24.11
C ASN A 106 4.66 1.64 -24.40
N PRO A 107 4.81 2.03 -25.68
CA PRO A 107 5.24 3.39 -26.05
C PRO A 107 4.28 4.51 -25.63
N VAL A 108 3.01 4.20 -25.33
CA VAL A 108 2.03 5.19 -24.83
C VAL A 108 2.00 5.26 -23.30
N GLY A 109 2.93 4.59 -22.61
CA GLY A 109 3.08 4.65 -21.16
C GLY A 109 2.15 3.74 -20.37
N GLN A 110 1.56 2.72 -21.00
CA GLN A 110 0.65 1.78 -20.35
C GLN A 110 1.24 0.36 -20.26
N CYS A 111 0.87 -0.37 -19.21
CA CYS A 111 1.28 -1.77 -19.06
C CYS A 111 0.52 -2.65 -20.05
N SER A 112 1.24 -3.31 -20.97
CA SER A 112 0.65 -4.19 -21.98
C SER A 112 0.08 -5.51 -21.45
N ILE A 113 0.45 -5.90 -20.23
CA ILE A 113 -0.06 -7.11 -19.56
C ILE A 113 -0.91 -6.76 -18.33
N TYR A 114 -1.65 -5.64 -18.37
CA TYR A 114 -2.39 -5.12 -17.22
C TYR A 114 -3.25 -6.21 -16.55
N ASP A 115 -4.02 -6.98 -17.31
CA ASP A 115 -4.96 -7.96 -16.74
C ASP A 115 -4.28 -9.18 -16.09
N VAL A 116 -3.00 -9.42 -16.39
CA VAL A 116 -2.21 -10.53 -15.85
C VAL A 116 -0.93 -10.05 -15.15
N ARG A 117 -0.99 -8.84 -14.57
CA ARG A 117 0.14 -8.29 -13.81
C ARG A 117 0.58 -9.26 -12.71
N PRO A 118 1.90 -9.39 -12.47
CA PRO A 118 2.39 -10.16 -11.34
C PRO A 118 1.90 -9.55 -10.03
N ILE A 119 1.87 -10.36 -8.97
CA ILE A 119 1.37 -10.00 -7.63
C ILE A 119 2.06 -8.73 -7.13
N GLN A 120 3.35 -8.55 -7.40
CA GLN A 120 4.09 -7.33 -7.05
C GLN A 120 3.40 -6.08 -7.60
N CYS A 121 3.10 -6.09 -8.90
CA CYS A 121 2.49 -4.98 -9.62
C CYS A 121 0.98 -4.86 -9.36
N GLU A 122 0.29 -5.97 -9.09
CA GLU A 122 -1.16 -5.99 -8.82
C GLU A 122 -1.51 -5.48 -7.42
N THR A 123 -0.60 -5.69 -6.46
CA THR A 123 -0.80 -5.32 -5.06
C THR A 123 -0.30 -3.91 -4.72
N TYR A 124 0.53 -3.30 -5.57
CA TYR A 124 0.93 -1.91 -5.42
C TYR A 124 -0.28 -0.95 -5.55
N PRO A 125 -0.40 0.11 -4.71
CA PRO A 125 0.51 0.55 -3.65
C PRO A 125 0.19 0.00 -2.24
N PHE A 126 -0.54 -1.10 -2.12
CA PHE A 126 -0.96 -1.69 -0.84
C PHE A 126 0.07 -2.67 -0.25
N TRP A 127 1.35 -2.40 -0.46
CA TRP A 127 2.43 -3.19 0.11
C TRP A 127 2.54 -2.96 1.63
N PRO A 128 2.95 -3.97 2.41
CA PRO A 128 3.16 -3.81 3.85
C PRO A 128 4.04 -2.61 4.26
N SER A 129 5.09 -2.30 3.50
CA SER A 129 5.97 -1.15 3.73
C SER A 129 5.22 0.18 3.62
N LEU A 130 4.40 0.33 2.56
CA LEU A 130 3.59 1.54 2.31
C LEU A 130 2.39 1.68 3.26
N LEU A 131 1.92 0.57 3.82
CA LEU A 131 0.83 0.54 4.80
C LEU A 131 1.31 0.64 6.25
N ALA A 132 2.62 0.72 6.50
CA ALA A 132 3.19 0.74 7.85
C ALA A 132 2.71 1.95 8.66
N SER A 133 2.59 3.12 8.02
CA SER A 133 2.03 4.32 8.63
C SER A 133 1.30 5.21 7.62
N ARG A 134 0.52 6.18 8.13
CA ARG A 134 -0.07 7.25 7.29
C ARG A 134 1.00 8.03 6.52
N ASN A 135 2.19 8.18 7.11
CA ASN A 135 3.27 8.95 6.53
C ASN A 135 3.90 8.22 5.34
N ASP A 136 4.07 6.90 5.42
CA ASP A 136 4.61 6.11 4.31
C ASP A 136 3.67 6.16 3.10
N TRP A 137 2.37 6.03 3.34
CA TRP A 137 1.35 6.23 2.30
C TRP A 137 1.37 7.65 1.70
N LYS A 138 1.49 8.68 2.53
CA LYS A 138 1.60 10.08 2.07
C LYS A 138 2.87 10.31 1.26
N ASN A 139 4.00 9.77 1.68
CA ASN A 139 5.29 9.94 0.99
C ASN A 139 5.32 9.23 -0.37
N GLU A 140 4.52 8.18 -0.54
CA GLU A 140 4.36 7.50 -1.82
C GLU A 140 3.51 8.31 -2.81
N ALA A 141 2.65 9.21 -2.33
CA ALA A 141 1.84 10.06 -3.20
C ALA A 141 2.73 11.03 -4.00
N VAL A 142 2.42 11.20 -5.28
CA VAL A 142 3.06 12.17 -6.18
C VAL A 142 2.01 12.89 -6.99
N ILE A 143 2.32 14.09 -7.44
CA ILE A 143 1.42 14.82 -8.34
C ILE A 143 1.75 14.53 -9.82
N PRO A 144 0.77 14.69 -10.73
CA PRO A 144 0.99 14.73 -12.17
C PRO A 144 2.00 15.81 -12.58
N ASP A 145 2.72 15.57 -13.68
CA ASP A 145 3.84 16.41 -14.11
C ASP A 145 3.38 17.79 -14.64
N ASP A 146 2.10 17.94 -14.95
CA ASP A 146 1.46 19.15 -15.46
C ASP A 146 0.73 19.98 -14.39
N MET A 147 0.77 19.55 -13.13
CA MET A 147 0.19 20.29 -12.00
C MET A 147 1.23 21.10 -11.22
N GLU A 148 0.79 22.20 -10.60
CA GLU A 148 1.65 22.99 -9.71
C GLU A 148 1.86 22.31 -8.36
N LEU A 149 3.11 22.24 -7.89
CA LEU A 149 3.47 21.74 -6.56
C LEU A 149 2.93 22.65 -5.46
N LYS A 150 2.19 22.06 -4.51
CA LYS A 150 1.85 22.67 -3.22
C LYS A 150 2.84 22.26 -2.13
N GLU A 151 2.70 22.86 -0.95
CA GLU A 151 3.56 22.58 0.20
C GLU A 151 3.45 21.09 0.61
N ASN A 152 4.60 20.43 0.78
CA ASN A 152 4.72 19.00 1.12
C ASN A 152 4.28 18.01 0.02
N GLU A 153 4.12 18.47 -1.22
CA GLU A 153 3.96 17.60 -2.39
C GLU A 153 5.30 17.36 -3.09
N ARG A 154 5.35 16.35 -3.95
CA ARG A 154 6.52 16.06 -4.79
C ARG A 154 6.10 15.52 -6.15
N TYR A 155 6.94 15.77 -7.16
CA TYR A 155 6.86 15.06 -8.43
C TYR A 155 7.42 13.64 -8.31
N TRP A 156 7.13 12.85 -9.32
CA TRP A 156 7.72 11.53 -9.50
C TRP A 156 9.16 11.63 -10.00
N THR A 157 10.04 10.74 -9.51
CA THR A 157 11.35 10.48 -10.11
C THR A 157 11.61 8.98 -10.16
N ALA A 158 12.55 8.52 -11.01
CA ALA A 158 12.87 7.10 -11.14
C ALA A 158 13.46 6.51 -9.85
N GLU A 159 14.22 7.33 -9.13
CA GLU A 159 14.94 6.97 -7.91
C GLU A 159 14.03 6.89 -6.68
N LEU A 160 13.06 7.81 -6.59
CA LEU A 160 12.14 7.89 -5.44
C LEU A 160 10.80 7.17 -5.68
N GLY A 161 10.45 6.91 -6.93
CA GLY A 161 9.17 6.33 -7.30
C GLY A 161 7.97 7.20 -6.89
N GLY A 162 6.84 6.55 -6.63
CA GLY A 162 5.60 7.18 -6.21
C GLY A 162 4.39 6.91 -7.11
N CYS A 163 3.20 7.22 -6.59
CA CYS A 163 1.90 6.95 -7.20
C CYS A 163 1.00 8.18 -7.24
N GLU A 164 0.58 8.59 -8.45
CA GLU A 164 -0.43 9.65 -8.64
C GLU A 164 -1.83 9.25 -8.19
N GLY A 165 -2.07 7.95 -8.12
CA GLY A 165 -3.37 7.41 -7.75
C GLY A 165 -3.67 7.49 -6.26
N ILE A 166 -2.67 7.85 -5.44
CA ILE A 166 -2.85 8.00 -4.00
C ILE A 166 -3.35 9.41 -3.71
N SER A 167 -4.54 9.49 -3.11
CA SER A 167 -5.06 10.76 -2.58
C SER A 167 -4.87 10.81 -1.07
N TYR A 168 -4.43 11.97 -0.59
CA TYR A 168 -4.31 12.27 0.84
C TYR A 168 -4.83 13.67 1.09
N GLU A 169 -6.05 13.78 1.60
CA GLU A 169 -6.58 15.06 2.09
C GLU A 169 -5.88 15.45 3.40
N GLN A 170 -5.37 16.69 3.48
CA GLN A 170 -4.97 17.26 4.78
C GLN A 170 -6.25 17.59 5.56
N PRO A 171 -6.38 17.19 6.84
CA PRO A 171 -7.51 17.57 7.68
C PRO A 171 -7.68 19.09 7.90
N GLU A 172 -6.71 19.91 7.51
CA GLU A 172 -6.63 21.33 7.86
C GLU A 172 -7.12 22.28 6.74
N ASP A 173 -7.39 21.75 5.54
CA ASP A 173 -7.82 22.58 4.39
C ASP A 173 -9.34 22.79 4.30
N THR A 174 -10.12 22.30 5.27
CA THR A 174 -11.57 22.55 5.34
C THR A 174 -11.89 23.85 6.08
N GLN A 175 -11.28 24.96 5.67
CA GLN A 175 -11.81 26.29 6.00
C GLN A 175 -11.94 27.15 4.74
N SER A 176 -13.20 27.32 4.36
CA SER A 176 -13.72 28.39 3.50
C SER A 176 -13.44 28.28 1.99
N SER A 177 -14.28 27.51 1.30
CA SER A 177 -15.04 28.07 0.19
C SER A 177 -16.38 27.34 0.03
N ASN A 178 -17.46 28.12 0.15
CA ASN A 178 -18.76 27.72 -0.37
C ASN A 178 -18.65 27.68 -1.90
N ASP A 179 -18.22 26.56 -2.45
CA ASP A 179 -18.51 26.25 -3.84
C ASP A 179 -19.03 24.82 -3.94
N LYS A 180 -20.27 24.70 -4.41
CA LYS A 180 -20.91 23.41 -4.70
C LYS A 180 -20.34 22.93 -6.03
N THR A 181 -19.06 22.55 -6.03
CA THR A 181 -18.45 21.84 -7.14
C THR A 181 -18.61 20.35 -6.87
N GLN A 182 -19.01 19.65 -7.92
CA GLN A 182 -19.53 18.29 -7.92
C GLN A 182 -18.60 17.35 -7.14
N MET A 183 -19.17 16.59 -6.20
CA MET A 183 -18.50 15.46 -5.56
C MET A 183 -18.13 14.45 -6.67
N GLU A 184 -16.89 14.52 -7.14
CA GLU A 184 -16.30 13.46 -7.94
C GLU A 184 -16.34 12.16 -7.11
N ASP A 185 -16.64 11.06 -7.79
CA ASP A 185 -16.76 9.72 -7.22
C ASP A 185 -15.40 9.27 -6.66
N VAL A 186 -15.10 9.67 -5.42
CA VAL A 186 -13.85 9.30 -4.76
C VAL A 186 -13.87 7.79 -4.51
N SER A 187 -13.10 7.06 -5.32
CA SER A 187 -12.91 5.62 -5.16
C SER A 187 -12.22 5.31 -3.83
N ILE A 188 -13.00 4.81 -2.86
CA ILE A 188 -12.49 4.32 -1.58
C ILE A 188 -12.22 2.82 -1.71
N VAL A 189 -10.95 2.44 -1.63
CA VAL A 189 -10.54 1.04 -1.53
C VAL A 189 -10.81 0.55 -0.10
N THR A 190 -11.65 -0.48 0.01
CA THR A 190 -12.12 -0.97 1.31
C THR A 190 -10.99 -1.63 2.11
N ARG A 191 -11.08 -1.63 3.44
CA ARG A 191 -10.16 -2.37 4.31
C ARG A 191 -10.02 -3.84 3.91
N LYS A 192 -11.13 -4.49 3.52
CA LYS A 192 -11.11 -5.90 3.10
C LYS A 192 -10.18 -6.11 1.91
N GLU A 193 -10.27 -5.22 0.92
CA GLU A 193 -9.43 -5.26 -0.28
C GLU A 193 -7.97 -4.93 0.04
N ILE A 194 -7.72 -3.87 0.81
CA ILE A 194 -6.37 -3.49 1.28
C ILE A 194 -5.70 -4.67 1.97
N VAL A 195 -6.39 -5.31 2.93
CA VAL A 195 -5.87 -6.46 3.67
C VAL A 195 -5.65 -7.66 2.75
N SER A 196 -6.50 -7.86 1.74
CA SER A 196 -6.32 -8.92 0.74
C SER A 196 -5.03 -8.71 -0.06
N LYS A 197 -4.84 -7.51 -0.63
CA LYS A 197 -3.65 -7.14 -1.41
C LYS A 197 -2.38 -7.20 -0.55
N MET A 198 -2.40 -6.64 0.65
CA MET A 198 -1.29 -6.70 1.60
C MET A 198 -0.89 -8.14 1.96
N LYS A 199 -1.88 -9.03 2.18
CA LYS A 199 -1.62 -10.45 2.46
C LYS A 199 -1.05 -11.18 1.24
N ALA A 200 -1.57 -10.92 0.04
CA ALA A 200 -1.04 -11.48 -1.20
C ALA A 200 0.41 -11.06 -1.41
N ALA A 201 0.71 -9.77 -1.26
CA ALA A 201 2.06 -9.23 -1.35
C ALA A 201 3.01 -9.89 -0.34
N LYS A 202 2.60 -9.97 0.93
CA LYS A 202 3.39 -10.63 1.98
C LYS A 202 3.59 -12.12 1.74
N LYS A 203 2.60 -12.81 1.16
CA LYS A 203 2.72 -14.24 0.83
C LYS A 203 3.71 -14.45 -0.31
N HIS A 204 3.62 -13.65 -1.38
CA HIS A 204 4.54 -13.70 -2.53
C HIS A 204 5.98 -13.45 -2.11
N TRP A 205 6.23 -12.40 -1.31
CA TRP A 205 7.56 -12.12 -0.81
C TRP A 205 8.14 -13.26 0.05
N LYS A 206 7.29 -13.90 0.87
CA LYS A 206 7.70 -15.05 1.69
C LYS A 206 8.00 -16.31 0.87
N SER A 207 7.46 -16.43 -0.34
CA SER A 207 7.73 -17.56 -1.22
C SER A 207 9.02 -17.41 -2.04
N PHE A 208 9.72 -16.28 -1.95
CA PHE A 208 10.99 -16.14 -2.65
C PHE A 208 12.01 -17.19 -2.17
N PRO A 209 12.65 -17.92 -3.09
CA PRO A 209 13.48 -19.07 -2.78
C PRO A 209 14.82 -18.70 -2.14
N VAL A 210 15.29 -17.47 -2.38
CA VAL A 210 16.61 -16.99 -1.95
C VAL A 210 16.52 -15.58 -1.40
N GLU A 211 17.43 -15.22 -0.49
CA GLU A 211 17.43 -13.93 0.19
C GLU A 211 17.84 -12.77 -0.74
N GLU A 212 18.62 -13.04 -1.78
CA GLU A 212 19.03 -12.05 -2.78
C GLU A 212 17.82 -11.44 -3.49
N ILE A 213 16.79 -12.25 -3.79
CA ILE A 213 15.54 -11.76 -4.37
C ILE A 213 14.84 -10.82 -3.39
N LYS A 214 14.76 -11.20 -2.11
CA LYS A 214 14.11 -10.38 -1.07
C LYS A 214 14.78 -9.03 -0.93
N GLN A 215 16.11 -8.98 -0.95
CA GLN A 215 16.89 -7.74 -0.86
C GLN A 215 16.71 -6.82 -2.07
N SER A 216 16.40 -7.40 -3.25
CA SER A 216 16.14 -6.64 -4.48
C SER A 216 14.71 -6.11 -4.63
N THR A 217 13.80 -6.50 -3.73
CA THR A 217 12.36 -6.20 -3.84
C THR A 217 11.83 -5.38 -2.66
N TRP A 218 10.97 -4.40 -2.95
CA TRP A 218 10.58 -3.33 -2.01
C TRP A 218 9.25 -3.63 -1.30
N TYR A 219 8.92 -4.92 -1.16
CA TYR A 219 7.65 -5.46 -0.67
C TYR A 219 7.34 -5.19 0.80
N LEU A 220 8.36 -5.26 1.66
CA LEU A 220 8.23 -5.31 3.11
C LEU A 220 9.09 -4.24 3.77
#